data_AF-A0A7Y0L6V5-F1
#
_entry.id   AF-A0A7Y0L6V5-F1
#
_cell.length_a   1.000
_cell.length_b   1.000
_cell.length_c   1.000
_cell.angle_alpha   90.00
_cell.angle_beta   90.00
_cell.angle_gamma   90.00
#
_symmetry.space_group_name_H-M   'P 1'
#
loop_
_entity.id
_entity.type
_entity.pdbx_description
1 polymer ?
#
loop_
_entity_poly.entity_id
_entity_poly.type
_entity_poly.pdbx_seq_one_letter_code
_entity_poly.pdbx_strand_id
1 'polypeptide(L)'
;MSEQMLQQDDLMAQLMASHPNVGRLAWFTVDEGLVDQQQWLQGLMRAGLTAYGAPKGIPATTAYLRGLRSMQAAAPGRTLIRRVERERGRTVHHWIEETVSGGQVHFRPLAAIARDTKHDVISIQRLDQMTSEQDDALSRLTEFVDTAQRTFTAGDRRRQIRGWFSGVGALQMAHAGPMQFIPETAVGLIDALNQAQDDLGIHVWSMPLTRSADVIGTLTQSLDKEVTRKTAALLKSVQDAKKAGKTPTTAQQAKLVQQLRELDSRVNRYAGLFGEQLDNLTMQLDLARQTVRGALAE
;
A
#
# COMPACT_ATOMS: atom_id res chain seq x y z
N MET A 1 29.45 -14.19 37.29
CA MET A 1 28.41 -13.87 36.28
C MET A 1 27.91 -12.42 36.36
N SER A 2 28.40 -11.59 37.29
CA SER A 2 27.94 -10.22 37.52
C SER A 2 28.72 -9.14 36.75
N GLU A 3 30.01 -9.35 36.45
CA GLU A 3 30.83 -8.34 35.76
C GLU A 3 30.55 -8.21 34.25
N GLN A 4 30.11 -9.29 33.58
CA GLN A 4 29.75 -9.25 32.16
C GLN A 4 28.42 -8.51 31.90
N MET A 5 27.45 -8.57 32.83
CA MET A 5 26.22 -7.77 32.75
C MET A 5 26.50 -6.28 32.97
N LEU A 6 27.33 -5.95 33.97
CA LEU A 6 27.71 -4.56 34.28
C LEU A 6 28.46 -3.88 33.12
N GLN A 7 29.36 -4.59 32.43
CA GLN A 7 30.07 -4.04 31.26
C GLN A 7 29.15 -3.86 30.03
N GLN A 8 28.10 -4.67 29.90
CA GLN A 8 27.15 -4.58 28.80
C GLN A 8 26.18 -3.39 28.97
N ASP A 9 25.76 -3.11 30.20
CA ASP A 9 24.94 -1.94 30.56
C ASP A 9 25.70 -0.63 30.36
N ASP A 10 27.00 -0.60 30.70
CA ASP A 10 27.84 0.60 30.54
C ASP A 10 28.16 0.88 29.06
N LEU A 11 28.35 -0.17 28.25
CA LEU A 11 28.53 -0.05 26.80
C LEU A 11 27.24 0.44 26.11
N MET A 12 26.07 -0.06 26.55
CA MET A 12 24.78 0.41 26.04
C MET A 12 24.52 1.85 26.47
N ALA A 13 24.82 2.24 27.72
CA ALA A 13 24.73 3.62 28.17
C ALA A 13 25.64 4.56 27.37
N GLN A 14 26.88 4.15 27.05
CA GLN A 14 27.81 4.90 26.22
C GLN A 14 27.38 4.97 24.73
N LEU A 15 26.86 3.87 24.16
CA LEU A 15 26.28 3.86 22.82
C LEU A 15 25.06 4.78 22.72
N MET A 16 24.21 4.79 23.74
CA MET A 16 23.03 5.66 23.82
C MET A 16 23.39 7.12 24.04
N ALA A 17 24.49 7.41 24.74
CA ALA A 17 25.03 8.77 24.86
C ALA A 17 25.67 9.27 23.55
N SER A 18 26.23 8.37 22.74
CA SER A 18 26.86 8.70 21.45
C SER A 18 25.88 8.93 20.28
N HIS A 19 24.64 8.45 20.39
CA HIS A 19 23.58 8.63 19.39
C HIS A 19 22.29 9.09 20.07
N PRO A 20 22.10 10.41 20.30
CA PRO A 20 20.94 10.93 21.02
C PRO A 20 19.62 10.72 20.26
N ASN A 21 19.68 10.46 18.95
CA ASN A 21 18.51 10.24 18.10
C ASN A 21 18.10 8.78 18.10
N VAL A 22 16.80 8.53 18.31
CA VAL A 22 16.20 7.19 18.16
C VAL A 22 15.76 6.91 16.73
N GLY A 23 15.63 7.96 15.91
CA GLY A 23 15.21 7.89 14.52
C GLY A 23 14.69 9.24 14.03
N ARG A 24 13.81 9.20 13.04
CA ARG A 24 13.18 10.39 12.44
C ARG A 24 11.66 10.27 12.44
N LEU A 25 10.96 11.38 12.67
CA LEU A 25 9.57 11.52 12.26
C LEU A 25 9.56 11.98 10.81
N ALA A 26 8.83 11.29 9.94
CA ALA A 26 8.76 11.58 8.52
C ALA A 26 7.31 11.60 8.01
N TRP A 27 7.06 12.47 7.04
CA TRP A 27 5.84 12.49 6.25
C TRP A 27 6.16 12.90 4.82
N PHE A 28 5.23 12.63 3.91
CA PHE A 28 5.44 12.92 2.49
C PHE A 28 4.15 13.32 1.79
N THR A 29 4.30 14.08 0.71
CA THR A 29 3.27 14.32 -0.29
C THR A 29 3.74 13.77 -1.63
N VAL A 30 2.78 13.62 -2.55
CA VAL A 30 3.03 13.19 -3.92
C VAL A 30 2.26 14.13 -4.81
N ASP A 31 2.96 14.65 -5.81
CA ASP A 31 2.43 15.60 -6.77
C ASP A 31 1.26 14.98 -7.55
N GLU A 32 0.40 15.84 -8.07
CA GLU A 32 -0.65 15.38 -8.98
C GLU A 32 -0.06 14.98 -10.34
N GLY A 33 -0.84 14.24 -11.13
CA GLY A 33 -0.42 13.82 -12.48
C GLY A 33 0.22 12.44 -12.57
N LEU A 34 0.63 12.15 -13.80
CA LEU A 34 1.22 10.89 -14.24
C LEU A 34 2.73 11.04 -14.34
N VAL A 35 3.48 10.01 -13.92
CA VAL A 35 4.92 9.94 -14.13
C VAL A 35 5.24 8.69 -14.92
N ASP A 36 6.09 8.83 -15.95
CA ASP A 36 6.52 7.70 -16.76
C ASP A 36 7.28 6.67 -15.92
N GLN A 37 6.99 5.38 -16.15
CA GLN A 37 7.56 4.27 -15.41
C GLN A 37 9.07 4.17 -15.60
N GLN A 38 9.59 4.42 -16.80
CA GLN A 38 11.04 4.35 -17.04
C GLN A 38 11.75 5.49 -16.33
N GLN A 39 11.22 6.71 -16.43
CA GLN A 39 11.76 7.87 -15.69
C GLN A 39 11.77 7.60 -14.19
N TRP A 40 10.66 7.09 -13.66
CA TRP A 40 10.54 6.72 -12.25
C TRP A 40 11.60 5.72 -11.83
N LEU A 41 11.75 4.62 -12.58
CA LEU A 41 12.71 3.56 -12.28
C LEU A 41 14.16 4.07 -12.33
N GLN A 42 14.50 4.97 -13.26
CA GLN A 42 15.81 5.58 -13.32
C GLN A 42 16.10 6.43 -12.07
N GLY A 43 15.14 7.24 -11.62
CA GLY A 43 15.26 8.00 -10.36
C GLY A 43 15.50 7.08 -9.17
N LEU A 44 14.77 5.96 -9.09
CA LEU A 44 14.97 4.97 -8.03
C LEU A 44 16.35 4.32 -8.05
N MET A 45 16.86 3.98 -9.25
CA MET A 45 18.19 3.39 -9.37
C MET A 45 19.29 4.36 -8.95
N ARG A 46 19.19 5.63 -9.36
CA ARG A 46 20.17 6.67 -9.02
C ARG A 46 20.25 6.93 -7.51
N ALA A 47 19.11 6.91 -6.83
CA ALA A 47 19.05 7.11 -5.38
C ALA A 47 19.22 5.82 -4.56
N GLY A 48 19.47 4.66 -5.19
CA GLY A 48 19.61 3.39 -4.47
C GLY A 48 18.31 2.86 -3.84
N LEU A 49 17.15 3.42 -4.20
CA LEU A 49 15.85 3.03 -3.64
C LEU A 49 15.40 1.62 -4.04
N THR A 50 16.02 1.05 -5.08
CA THR A 50 15.78 -0.33 -5.51
C THR A 50 16.14 -1.36 -4.45
N ALA A 51 17.06 -1.05 -3.52
CA ALA A 51 17.40 -1.89 -2.38
C ALA A 51 16.20 -2.10 -1.43
N TYR A 52 15.25 -1.16 -1.39
CA TYR A 52 14.02 -1.26 -0.59
C TYR A 52 12.87 -1.91 -1.37
N GLY A 53 13.06 -2.20 -2.66
CA GLY A 53 12.12 -2.86 -3.54
C GLY A 53 11.66 -1.98 -4.71
N ALA A 54 11.63 -2.55 -5.91
CA ALA A 54 11.15 -1.84 -7.10
C ALA A 54 9.60 -1.78 -7.15
N PRO A 55 9.01 -0.73 -7.75
CA PRO A 55 7.58 -0.68 -7.99
C PRO A 55 7.17 -1.79 -8.93
N LYS A 56 6.05 -2.44 -8.61
CA LYS A 56 5.43 -3.41 -9.51
C LYS A 56 4.86 -2.66 -10.72
N GLY A 57 5.04 -3.20 -11.92
CA GLY A 57 4.37 -2.69 -13.11
C GLY A 57 2.85 -2.71 -12.95
N ILE A 58 2.17 -1.88 -13.74
CA ILE A 58 0.70 -1.81 -13.71
C ILE A 58 0.14 -3.07 -14.38
N PRO A 59 -0.69 -3.87 -13.67
CA PRO A 59 -1.33 -5.03 -14.28
C PRO A 59 -2.19 -4.60 -15.47
N ALA A 60 -2.16 -5.36 -16.56
CA ALA A 60 -2.90 -5.03 -17.78
C ALA A 60 -4.42 -4.83 -17.54
N THR A 61 -5.02 -5.57 -16.61
CA THR A 61 -6.42 -5.34 -16.18
C THR A 61 -6.61 -3.96 -15.53
N THR A 62 -5.65 -3.51 -14.71
CA THR A 62 -5.70 -2.17 -14.11
C THR A 62 -5.48 -1.08 -15.14
N ALA A 63 -4.53 -1.27 -16.07
CA ALA A 63 -4.30 -0.36 -17.19
C ALA A 63 -5.55 -0.22 -18.06
N TYR A 64 -6.21 -1.35 -18.40
CA TYR A 64 -7.48 -1.36 -19.12
C TYR A 64 -8.57 -0.54 -18.43
N LEU A 65 -8.78 -0.75 -17.13
CA LEU A 65 -9.79 0.00 -16.37
C LEU A 65 -9.46 1.50 -16.26
N ARG A 66 -8.17 1.87 -16.21
CA ARG A 66 -7.74 3.27 -16.25
C ARG A 66 -7.96 3.88 -17.62
N GLY A 67 -7.60 3.17 -18.68
CA GLY A 67 -7.81 3.61 -20.07
C GLY A 67 -9.29 3.86 -20.37
N LEU A 68 -10.18 2.99 -19.89
CA LEU A 68 -11.63 3.21 -19.95
C LEU A 68 -12.04 4.53 -19.27
N ARG A 69 -11.52 4.83 -18.07
CA ARG A 69 -11.83 6.09 -17.38
C ARG A 69 -11.27 7.31 -18.11
N SER A 70 -10.07 7.20 -18.69
CA SER A 70 -9.47 8.27 -19.49
C SER A 70 -10.27 8.53 -20.76
N MET A 71 -10.71 7.47 -21.44
CA MET A 71 -11.63 7.56 -22.59
C MET A 71 -12.92 8.26 -22.21
N GLN A 72 -13.54 7.88 -21.08
CA GLN A 72 -14.75 8.52 -20.56
C GLN A 72 -14.54 10.02 -20.29
N ALA A 73 -13.39 10.40 -19.73
CA ALA A 73 -13.06 11.79 -19.43
C ALA A 73 -12.71 12.63 -20.66
N ALA A 74 -12.24 11.99 -21.75
CA ALA A 74 -11.93 12.65 -23.01
C ALA A 74 -13.16 12.98 -23.84
N ALA A 75 -14.27 12.26 -23.63
CA ALA A 75 -15.51 12.50 -24.36
C ALA A 75 -16.38 13.57 -23.68
N PRO A 76 -17.02 14.47 -24.45
CA PRO A 76 -17.95 15.45 -23.91
C PRO A 76 -19.25 14.81 -23.43
N GLY A 77 -19.94 15.49 -22.51
CA GLY A 77 -21.24 15.07 -21.98
C GLY A 77 -21.16 14.21 -20.72
N ARG A 78 -22.33 13.87 -20.17
CA ARG A 78 -22.43 12.97 -19.02
C ARG A 78 -22.40 11.53 -19.52
N THR A 79 -21.23 10.91 -19.47
CA THR A 79 -21.10 9.49 -19.80
C THR A 79 -20.66 8.67 -18.61
N LEU A 80 -20.96 7.38 -18.63
CA LEU A 80 -20.61 6.41 -17.59
C LEU A 80 -20.17 5.09 -18.21
N ILE A 81 -19.28 4.39 -17.51
CA ILE A 81 -18.84 3.04 -17.90
C ILE A 81 -19.34 2.04 -16.87
N ARG A 82 -20.15 1.09 -17.32
CA ARG A 82 -20.76 0.08 -16.47
C ARG A 82 -20.23 -1.31 -16.78
N ARG A 83 -19.75 -1.99 -15.74
CA ARG A 83 -19.38 -3.41 -15.81
C ARG A 83 -20.63 -4.27 -15.91
N VAL A 84 -20.69 -5.14 -16.91
CA VAL A 84 -21.73 -6.13 -17.15
C VAL A 84 -21.08 -7.51 -17.20
N GLU A 85 -21.48 -8.38 -16.29
CA GLU A 85 -21.04 -9.78 -16.28
C GLU A 85 -21.93 -10.59 -17.22
N ARG A 86 -21.32 -11.31 -18.16
CA ARG A 86 -22.00 -12.23 -19.07
C ARG A 86 -21.78 -13.68 -18.62
N GLU A 87 -22.59 -14.57 -19.17
CA GLU A 87 -22.42 -16.01 -18.99
C GLU A 87 -20.98 -16.46 -19.26
N ARG A 88 -20.51 -17.46 -18.49
CA ARG A 88 -19.12 -17.97 -18.50
C ARG A 88 -18.07 -16.99 -17.97
N GLY A 89 -18.46 -16.02 -17.14
CA GLY A 89 -17.54 -15.14 -16.41
C GLY A 89 -16.86 -14.08 -17.28
N ARG A 90 -17.35 -13.87 -18.51
CA ARG A 90 -16.84 -12.81 -19.38
C ARG A 90 -17.35 -11.47 -18.89
N THR A 91 -16.45 -10.50 -18.77
CA THR A 91 -16.79 -9.15 -18.34
C THR A 91 -16.79 -8.21 -19.53
N VAL A 92 -17.91 -7.52 -19.76
CA VAL A 92 -18.07 -6.49 -20.80
C VAL A 92 -18.31 -5.15 -20.10
N HIS A 93 -17.77 -4.07 -20.65
CA HIS A 93 -17.96 -2.71 -20.14
C HIS A 93 -18.82 -1.95 -21.15
N HIS A 94 -20.01 -1.53 -20.74
CA HIS A 94 -20.87 -0.70 -21.57
C HIS A 94 -20.54 0.76 -21.31
N TRP A 95 -20.23 1.48 -22.38
CA TRP A 95 -20.14 2.93 -22.35
C TRP A 95 -21.51 3.52 -22.67
N ILE A 96 -22.03 4.34 -21.75
CA ILE A 96 -23.41 4.80 -21.73
C ILE A 96 -23.41 6.32 -21.62
N GLU A 97 -24.20 6.96 -22.45
CA GLU A 97 -24.52 8.38 -22.34
C GLU A 97 -25.77 8.56 -21.47
N GLU A 98 -25.70 9.54 -20.58
CA GLU A 98 -26.80 9.98 -19.74
C GLU A 98 -27.30 11.34 -20.22
N THR A 99 -28.59 11.42 -20.59
CA THR A 99 -29.25 12.66 -20.96
C THR A 99 -30.39 12.97 -20.00
N VAL A 100 -30.54 14.25 -19.62
CA VAL A 100 -31.62 14.71 -18.74
C VAL A 100 -32.57 15.57 -19.56
N SER A 101 -33.80 15.12 -19.70
CA SER A 101 -34.86 15.85 -20.41
C SER A 101 -36.19 15.75 -19.67
N GLY A 102 -36.90 16.87 -19.52
CA GLY A 102 -38.21 16.89 -18.87
C GLY A 102 -38.23 16.38 -17.42
N GLY A 103 -37.11 16.47 -16.69
CA GLY A 103 -36.98 15.93 -15.34
C GLY A 103 -36.74 14.42 -15.26
N GLN A 104 -36.60 13.73 -16.38
CA GLN A 104 -36.26 12.31 -16.46
C GLN A 104 -34.83 12.10 -16.95
N VAL A 105 -34.22 10.99 -16.52
CA VAL A 105 -32.87 10.57 -16.91
C VAL A 105 -32.98 9.42 -17.91
N HIS A 106 -32.39 9.59 -19.09
CA HIS A 106 -32.35 8.59 -20.15
C HIS A 106 -30.93 8.06 -20.31
N PHE A 107 -30.81 6.74 -20.55
CA PHE A 107 -29.54 6.06 -20.72
C PHE A 107 -29.45 5.47 -22.12
N ARG A 108 -28.41 5.85 -22.86
CA ARG A 108 -28.17 5.41 -24.23
C ARG A 108 -26.84 4.67 -24.32
N PRO A 109 -26.83 3.35 -24.59
CA PRO A 109 -25.57 2.60 -24.71
C PRO A 109 -24.89 2.93 -26.03
N LEU A 110 -23.68 3.49 -25.97
CA LEU A 110 -22.89 3.89 -27.14
C LEU A 110 -22.05 2.72 -27.69
N ALA A 111 -21.38 2.00 -26.79
CA ALA A 111 -20.51 0.89 -27.16
C ALA A 111 -20.43 -0.18 -26.05
N ALA A 112 -20.16 -1.42 -26.46
CA ALA A 112 -19.76 -2.52 -25.59
C ALA A 112 -18.29 -2.85 -25.83
N ILE A 113 -17.50 -2.79 -24.76
CA ILE A 113 -16.04 -2.93 -24.79
C ILE A 113 -15.64 -4.13 -23.94
N ALA A 114 -14.86 -5.05 -24.50
CA ALA A 114 -14.36 -6.20 -23.77
C ALA A 114 -12.86 -6.35 -23.99
N ARG A 115 -12.15 -6.80 -22.95
CA ARG A 115 -10.75 -7.20 -23.04
C ARG A 115 -10.67 -8.72 -23.05
N ASP A 116 -10.10 -9.28 -24.10
CA ASP A 116 -9.67 -10.67 -24.10
C ASP A 116 -8.38 -10.78 -23.30
N THR A 117 -8.45 -11.39 -22.11
CA THR A 117 -7.31 -11.53 -21.22
C THR A 117 -6.24 -12.49 -21.73
N LYS A 118 -6.58 -13.40 -22.66
CA LYS A 118 -5.64 -14.39 -23.21
C LYS A 118 -4.73 -13.78 -24.28
N HIS A 119 -5.30 -12.99 -25.17
CA HIS A 119 -4.59 -12.38 -26.30
C HIS A 119 -4.24 -10.92 -26.07
N ASP A 120 -4.69 -10.34 -24.94
CA ASP A 120 -4.56 -8.92 -24.60
C ASP A 120 -5.13 -7.97 -25.66
N VAL A 121 -6.25 -8.38 -26.27
CA VAL A 121 -6.93 -7.61 -27.32
C VAL A 121 -8.17 -6.96 -26.76
N ILE A 122 -8.41 -5.70 -27.12
CA ILE A 122 -9.64 -4.98 -26.80
C ILE A 122 -10.59 -5.10 -27.99
N SER A 123 -11.77 -5.66 -27.77
CA SER A 123 -12.86 -5.70 -28.74
C SER A 123 -13.90 -4.63 -28.42
N ILE A 124 -14.35 -3.94 -29.48
CA ILE A 124 -15.29 -2.84 -29.40
C ILE A 124 -16.45 -3.16 -30.33
N GLN A 125 -17.66 -3.18 -29.77
CA GLN A 125 -18.91 -3.26 -30.52
C GLN A 125 -19.65 -1.94 -30.36
N ARG A 126 -19.76 -1.16 -31.45
CA ARG A 126 -20.61 0.04 -31.49
C ARG A 126 -22.07 -0.39 -31.41
N LEU A 127 -22.85 0.25 -30.54
CA LEU A 127 -24.25 -0.09 -30.28
C LEU A 127 -25.21 0.98 -30.81
N ASP A 128 -24.75 2.23 -30.91
CA ASP A 128 -25.55 3.35 -31.38
C ASP A 128 -24.68 4.40 -32.11
N GLN A 129 -25.32 5.39 -32.71
CA GLN A 129 -24.65 6.54 -33.33
C GLN A 129 -23.98 7.41 -32.25
N MET A 130 -22.69 7.65 -32.45
CA MET A 130 -21.83 8.45 -31.59
C MET A 130 -21.55 9.82 -32.23
N THR A 131 -21.29 10.84 -31.41
CA THR A 131 -20.73 12.11 -31.90
C THR A 131 -19.30 11.90 -32.40
N SER A 132 -18.77 12.87 -33.17
CA SER A 132 -17.39 12.82 -33.63
C SER A 132 -16.40 12.75 -32.45
N GLU A 133 -16.65 13.45 -31.34
CA GLU A 133 -15.75 13.41 -30.18
C GLU A 133 -15.86 12.08 -29.43
N GLN A 134 -17.06 11.47 -29.39
CA GLN A 134 -17.25 10.16 -28.79
C GLN A 134 -16.52 9.07 -29.59
N ASP A 135 -16.60 9.12 -30.92
CA ASP A 135 -15.90 8.15 -31.77
C ASP A 135 -14.37 8.37 -31.74
N ASP A 136 -13.90 9.62 -31.68
CA ASP A 136 -12.47 9.93 -31.49
C ASP A 136 -11.96 9.37 -30.16
N ALA A 137 -12.64 9.64 -29.04
CA ALA A 137 -12.27 9.09 -27.74
C ALA A 137 -12.21 7.56 -27.74
N LEU A 138 -13.20 6.90 -28.34
CA LEU A 138 -13.25 5.44 -28.46
C LEU A 138 -12.12 4.89 -29.32
N SER A 139 -11.78 5.56 -30.41
CA SER A 139 -10.68 5.16 -31.31
C SER A 139 -9.31 5.20 -30.62
N ARG A 140 -9.16 6.09 -29.63
CA ARG A 140 -7.94 6.27 -28.83
C ARG A 140 -7.88 5.38 -27.59
N LEU A 141 -8.85 4.47 -27.39
CA LEU A 141 -8.87 3.62 -26.20
C LEU A 141 -7.56 2.84 -26.01
N THR A 142 -6.99 2.26 -27.06
CA THR A 142 -5.72 1.52 -26.99
C THR A 142 -4.57 2.42 -26.51
N GLU A 143 -4.49 3.65 -27.04
CA GLU A 143 -3.50 4.66 -26.62
C GLU A 143 -3.64 5.01 -25.13
N PHE A 144 -4.88 5.18 -24.64
CA PHE A 144 -5.14 5.43 -23.22
C PHE A 144 -4.72 4.25 -22.34
N VAL A 145 -4.94 3.01 -22.79
CA VAL A 145 -4.53 1.81 -22.05
C VAL A 145 -3.01 1.68 -22.02
N ASP A 146 -2.33 1.88 -23.15
CA ASP A 146 -0.87 1.86 -23.24
C ASP A 146 -0.24 2.92 -22.35
N THR A 147 -0.78 4.14 -22.37
CA THR A 147 -0.35 5.24 -21.49
C THR A 147 -0.53 4.87 -20.03
N ALA A 148 -1.68 4.29 -19.66
CA ALA A 148 -1.97 3.88 -18.29
C ALA A 148 -1.10 2.71 -17.81
N GLN A 149 -0.62 1.87 -18.72
CA GLN A 149 0.30 0.77 -18.40
C GLN A 149 1.72 1.27 -18.12
N ARG A 150 2.13 2.35 -18.80
CA ARG A 150 3.48 2.92 -18.72
C ARG A 150 3.62 4.05 -17.72
N THR A 151 2.54 4.50 -17.07
CA THR A 151 2.59 5.64 -16.16
C THR A 151 2.10 5.28 -14.75
N PHE A 152 2.77 5.83 -13.74
CA PHE A 152 2.35 5.76 -12.35
C PHE A 152 1.47 6.95 -11.99
N THR A 153 0.32 6.66 -11.39
CA THR A 153 -0.55 7.67 -10.79
C THR A 153 -0.03 8.07 -9.41
N ALA A 154 -0.44 9.23 -8.90
CA ALA A 154 -0.14 9.63 -7.52
C ALA A 154 -0.52 8.54 -6.48
N GLY A 155 -1.59 7.77 -6.74
CA GLY A 155 -2.00 6.65 -5.89
C GLY A 155 -1.00 5.47 -5.88
N ASP A 156 -0.37 5.17 -7.01
CA ASP A 156 0.65 4.11 -7.12
C ASP A 156 1.92 4.51 -6.39
N ARG A 157 2.36 5.76 -6.61
CA ARG A 157 3.52 6.37 -5.96
C ARG A 157 3.38 6.38 -4.44
N ARG A 158 2.23 6.83 -3.92
CA ARG A 158 1.91 6.77 -2.48
C ARG A 158 1.95 5.34 -1.92
N ARG A 159 1.44 4.36 -2.68
CA ARG A 159 1.45 2.96 -2.27
C ARG A 159 2.87 2.42 -2.18
N GLN A 160 3.73 2.78 -3.14
CA GLN A 160 5.12 2.36 -3.15
C GLN A 160 5.89 2.90 -1.95
N ILE A 161 5.79 4.21 -1.67
CA ILE A 161 6.48 4.85 -0.54
C ILE A 161 6.02 4.24 0.79
N ARG A 162 4.71 4.03 0.97
CA ARG A 162 4.18 3.31 2.14
C ARG A 162 4.71 1.89 2.25
N GLY A 163 4.92 1.23 1.10
CA GLY A 163 5.57 -0.08 1.03
C GLY A 163 6.98 -0.04 1.58
N TRP A 164 7.80 0.92 1.15
CA TRP A 164 9.17 1.11 1.65
C TRP A 164 9.19 1.42 3.14
N PHE A 165 8.36 2.37 3.60
CA PHE A 165 8.24 2.71 5.02
C PHE A 165 7.86 1.48 5.86
N SER A 166 6.87 0.70 5.42
CA SER A 166 6.52 -0.55 6.09
C SER A 166 7.68 -1.56 6.10
N GLY A 167 8.43 -1.68 5.00
CA GLY A 167 9.54 -2.62 4.84
C GLY A 167 10.71 -2.33 5.77
N VAL A 168 10.99 -1.05 6.04
CA VAL A 168 12.02 -0.66 7.03
C VAL A 168 11.52 -0.66 8.47
N GLY A 169 10.24 -0.96 8.68
CA GLY A 169 9.64 -1.05 10.01
C GLY A 169 9.07 0.26 10.53
N ALA A 170 8.81 1.26 9.69
CA ALA A 170 8.26 2.54 10.11
C ALA A 170 6.93 2.37 10.87
N LEU A 171 6.75 3.13 11.95
CA LEU A 171 5.60 3.08 12.85
C LEU A 171 4.70 4.29 12.62
N GLN A 172 3.40 4.05 12.44
CA GLN A 172 2.45 5.15 12.34
C GLN A 172 2.20 5.75 13.72
N MET A 173 2.37 7.07 13.86
CA MET A 173 2.18 7.76 15.13
C MET A 173 0.69 7.86 15.47
N ALA A 174 0.26 7.26 16.59
CA ALA A 174 -1.16 7.10 16.94
C ALA A 174 -1.94 8.41 17.12
N HIS A 175 -1.23 9.52 17.35
CA HIS A 175 -1.77 10.85 17.69
C HIS A 175 -1.20 12.01 16.86
N ALA A 176 -0.30 11.75 15.89
CA ALA A 176 0.42 12.80 15.15
C ALA A 176 0.02 12.92 13.66
N GLY A 177 -1.19 12.48 13.29
CA GLY A 177 -1.69 12.59 11.91
C GLY A 177 -0.98 11.64 10.93
N PRO A 178 -0.58 12.10 9.72
CA PRO A 178 0.03 11.24 8.69
C PRO A 178 1.51 10.92 8.93
N MET A 179 2.08 11.34 10.08
CA MET A 179 3.49 11.16 10.40
C MET A 179 3.82 9.71 10.76
N GLN A 180 5.02 9.29 10.37
CA GLN A 180 5.56 7.97 10.68
C GLN A 180 6.92 8.12 11.34
N PHE A 181 7.15 7.34 12.40
CA PHE A 181 8.48 7.16 12.97
C PHE A 181 9.26 6.17 12.13
N ILE A 182 10.49 6.52 11.77
CA ILE A 182 11.45 5.67 11.05
C ILE A 182 12.65 5.48 11.98
N PRO A 183 13.03 4.24 12.31
CA PRO A 183 14.14 3.97 13.21
C PRO A 183 15.46 4.45 12.63
N GLU A 184 16.43 4.78 13.49
CA GLU A 184 17.75 5.28 13.07
C GLU A 184 18.45 4.33 12.08
N THR A 185 18.28 3.02 12.26
CA THR A 185 18.82 1.97 11.39
C THR A 185 18.29 2.02 9.94
N ALA A 186 17.26 2.82 9.67
CA ALA A 186 16.60 2.96 8.38
C ALA A 186 16.62 4.39 7.83
N VAL A 187 17.40 5.30 8.42
CA VAL A 187 17.47 6.70 7.98
C VAL A 187 17.94 6.85 6.53
N GLY A 188 18.76 5.91 6.03
CA GLY A 188 19.17 5.87 4.63
C GLY A 188 18.01 5.85 3.63
N LEU A 189 16.83 5.34 4.01
CA LEU A 189 15.64 5.43 3.16
C LEU A 189 15.17 6.89 2.98
N ILE A 190 15.20 7.68 4.05
CA ILE A 190 14.80 9.09 3.99
C ILE A 190 15.80 9.88 3.17
N ASP A 191 17.08 9.62 3.33
CA ASP A 191 18.12 10.33 2.57
C ASP A 191 18.02 9.98 1.08
N ALA A 192 17.78 8.71 0.74
CA ALA A 192 17.52 8.28 -0.63
C ALA A 192 16.25 8.91 -1.23
N LEU A 193 15.17 9.02 -0.45
CA LEU A 193 13.95 9.68 -0.90
C LEU A 193 14.14 11.18 -1.09
N ASN A 194 14.92 11.84 -0.23
CA ASN A 194 15.27 13.26 -0.34
C ASN A 194 16.08 13.54 -1.61
N GLN A 195 16.98 12.62 -1.99
CA GLN A 195 17.77 12.75 -3.22
C GLN A 195 16.92 12.62 -4.50
N ALA A 196 15.84 11.83 -4.45
CA ALA A 196 15.00 11.52 -5.61
C ALA A 196 13.66 12.29 -5.63
N GLN A 197 13.50 13.36 -4.84
CA GLN A 197 12.21 14.05 -4.70
C GLN A 197 11.61 14.48 -6.04
N ASP A 198 12.42 15.18 -6.86
CA ASP A 198 11.98 15.72 -8.15
C ASP A 198 11.70 14.61 -9.17
N ASP A 199 12.59 13.63 -9.29
CA ASP A 199 12.44 12.49 -10.21
C ASP A 199 11.19 11.65 -9.90
N LEU A 200 10.77 11.63 -8.64
CA LEU A 200 9.60 10.91 -8.15
C LEU A 200 8.38 11.83 -8.01
N GLY A 201 8.48 13.15 -8.21
CA GLY A 201 7.39 14.08 -7.89
C GLY A 201 6.82 13.82 -6.49
N ILE A 202 7.72 13.72 -5.50
CA ILE A 202 7.41 13.54 -4.09
C ILE A 202 8.09 14.65 -3.30
N HIS A 203 7.47 15.04 -2.19
CA HIS A 203 8.14 15.87 -1.20
C HIS A 203 8.16 15.11 0.11
N VAL A 204 9.35 14.97 0.68
CA VAL A 204 9.57 14.27 1.94
C VAL A 204 10.10 15.29 2.94
N TRP A 205 9.48 15.28 4.12
CA TRP A 205 9.94 16.03 5.27
C TRP A 205 10.29 15.06 6.37
N SER A 206 11.36 15.36 7.08
CA SER A 206 11.76 14.58 8.24
C SER A 206 12.37 15.45 9.31
N MET A 207 12.12 15.12 10.57
CA MET A 207 12.75 15.72 11.72
C MET A 207 13.39 14.65 12.61
N PRO A 208 14.62 14.86 13.10
CA PRO A 208 15.25 13.94 14.04
C PRO A 208 14.43 13.88 15.32
N LEU A 209 14.32 12.69 15.90
CA LEU A 209 13.64 12.45 17.15
C LEU A 209 14.64 12.02 18.21
N THR A 210 14.88 12.91 19.16
CA THR A 210 15.77 12.65 20.29
C THR A 210 15.11 11.69 21.27
N ARG A 211 15.91 10.82 21.90
CA ARG A 211 15.43 9.94 22.96
C ARG A 211 14.94 10.76 24.15
N SER A 212 13.68 10.56 24.55
CA SER A 212 13.12 11.03 25.82
C SER A 212 12.08 10.04 26.33
N ALA A 213 11.77 10.07 27.63
CA ALA A 213 10.74 9.20 28.21
C ALA A 213 9.38 9.37 27.50
N ASP A 214 9.00 10.61 27.16
CA ASP A 214 7.76 10.91 26.45
C ASP A 214 7.74 10.37 25.02
N VAL A 215 8.88 10.47 24.31
CA VAL A 215 9.05 9.90 22.98
C VAL A 215 8.91 8.39 23.02
N ILE A 216 9.61 7.72 23.93
CA ILE A 216 9.51 6.27 24.10
C ILE A 216 8.08 5.87 24.45
N GLY A 217 7.44 6.55 25.40
CA GLY A 217 6.04 6.28 25.76
C GLY A 217 5.09 6.42 24.58
N THR A 218 5.24 7.46 23.75
CA THR A 218 4.41 7.69 22.55
C THR A 218 4.64 6.61 21.48
N LEU A 219 5.89 6.20 21.27
CA LEU A 219 6.23 5.15 20.33
C LEU A 219 5.71 3.78 20.80
N THR A 220 5.83 3.47 22.10
CA THR A 220 5.28 2.26 22.71
C THR A 220 3.76 2.22 22.56
N GLN A 221 3.04 3.32 22.85
CA GLN A 221 1.59 3.42 22.61
C GLN A 221 1.21 3.22 21.14
N SER A 222 2.01 3.78 20.22
CA SER A 222 1.78 3.62 18.79
C SER A 222 1.99 2.18 18.33
N LEU A 223 3.02 1.51 18.86
CA LEU A 223 3.30 0.10 18.60
C LEU A 223 2.20 -0.79 19.17
N ASP A 224 1.77 -0.53 20.41
CA ASP A 224 0.70 -1.27 21.08
C ASP A 224 -0.62 -1.20 20.29
N LYS A 225 -1.00 0.00 19.84
CA LYS A 225 -2.18 0.20 19.00
C LYS A 225 -2.07 -0.55 17.67
N GLU A 226 -0.90 -0.56 17.04
CA GLU A 226 -0.69 -1.27 15.77
C GLU A 226 -0.79 -2.79 15.97
N VAL A 227 -0.08 -3.34 16.95
CA VAL A 227 -0.07 -4.77 17.26
C VAL A 227 -1.45 -5.24 17.68
N THR A 228 -2.11 -4.55 18.62
CA THR A 228 -3.48 -4.86 19.06
C THR A 228 -4.44 -4.92 17.87
N ARG A 229 -4.40 -3.92 16.97
CA ARG A 229 -5.26 -3.89 15.77
C ARG A 229 -4.97 -5.05 14.82
N LYS A 230 -3.69 -5.35 14.55
CA LYS A 230 -3.30 -6.43 13.63
C LYS A 230 -3.62 -7.81 14.23
N THR A 231 -3.37 -8.00 15.51
CA THR A 231 -3.71 -9.23 16.24
C THR A 231 -5.23 -9.45 16.27
N ALA A 232 -6.03 -8.41 16.56
CA ALA A 232 -7.49 -8.51 16.50
C ALA A 232 -8.00 -8.89 15.10
N ALA A 233 -7.39 -8.33 14.04
CA ALA A 233 -7.72 -8.68 12.66
C ALA A 233 -7.37 -10.14 12.33
N LEU A 234 -6.22 -10.64 12.81
CA LEU A 234 -5.83 -12.05 12.67
C LEU A 234 -6.81 -12.98 13.37
N LEU A 235 -7.12 -12.71 14.63
CA LEU A 235 -8.07 -13.49 15.42
C LEU A 235 -9.46 -13.51 14.78
N LYS A 236 -9.93 -12.36 14.29
CA LYS A 236 -11.19 -12.27 13.55
C LYS A 236 -11.17 -13.12 12.28
N SER A 237 -10.08 -13.08 11.50
CA SER A 237 -9.93 -13.92 10.31
C SER A 237 -10.02 -15.41 10.62
N VAL A 238 -9.46 -15.84 11.75
CA VAL A 238 -9.53 -17.24 12.21
C VAL A 238 -10.96 -17.59 12.66
N GLN A 239 -11.59 -16.72 13.44
CA GLN A 239 -12.97 -16.91 13.91
C GLN A 239 -13.97 -16.97 12.74
N ASP A 240 -13.81 -16.11 11.75
CA ASP A 240 -14.70 -16.08 10.57
C ASP A 240 -14.53 -17.36 9.74
N ALA A 241 -13.32 -17.90 9.61
CA ALA A 241 -13.08 -19.20 8.98
C ALA A 241 -13.77 -20.34 9.75
N LYS A 242 -13.64 -20.36 11.08
CA LYS A 242 -14.28 -21.35 11.96
C LYS A 242 -15.81 -21.28 11.88
N LYS A 243 -16.39 -20.08 11.94
CA LYS A 243 -17.85 -19.86 11.80
C LYS A 243 -18.39 -20.28 10.44
N ALA A 244 -17.59 -20.14 9.39
CA ALA A 244 -17.96 -20.59 8.05
C ALA A 244 -17.87 -22.12 7.87
N GLY A 245 -17.48 -22.88 8.91
CA GLY A 245 -17.29 -24.33 8.83
C GLY A 245 -16.17 -24.74 7.86
N LYS A 246 -15.25 -23.82 7.56
CA LYS A 246 -14.16 -24.03 6.60
C LYS A 246 -12.85 -24.11 7.35
N THR A 247 -12.20 -25.27 7.26
CA THR A 247 -10.79 -25.39 7.67
C THR A 247 -9.96 -24.45 6.79
N PRO A 248 -9.11 -23.59 7.36
CA PRO A 248 -8.24 -22.73 6.57
C PRO A 248 -7.36 -23.59 5.66
N THR A 249 -7.27 -23.25 4.38
CA THR A 249 -6.36 -23.94 3.44
C THR A 249 -4.90 -23.79 3.90
N THR A 250 -4.02 -24.72 3.53
CA THR A 250 -2.58 -24.65 3.87
C THR A 250 -1.95 -23.30 3.52
N ALA A 251 -2.36 -22.68 2.41
CA ALA A 251 -1.91 -21.34 2.02
C ALA A 251 -2.40 -20.23 2.98
N GLN A 252 -3.64 -20.31 3.46
CA GLN A 252 -4.18 -19.39 4.47
C GLN A 252 -3.49 -19.60 5.83
N GLN A 253 -3.24 -20.84 6.22
CA GLN A 253 -2.50 -21.18 7.44
C GLN A 253 -1.07 -20.61 7.39
N ALA A 254 -0.34 -20.83 6.29
CA ALA A 254 0.99 -20.28 6.08
C ALA A 254 1.00 -18.75 6.15
N LYS A 255 0.00 -18.09 5.57
CA LYS A 255 -0.16 -16.63 5.64
C LYS A 255 -0.36 -16.14 7.07
N LEU A 256 -1.21 -16.78 7.87
CA LEU A 256 -1.45 -16.42 9.27
C LEU A 256 -0.17 -16.57 10.11
N VAL A 257 0.55 -17.67 9.94
CA VAL A 257 1.84 -17.91 10.63
C VAL A 257 2.88 -16.87 10.22
N GLN A 258 2.96 -16.53 8.94
CA GLN A 258 3.86 -15.48 8.45
C GLN A 258 3.52 -14.12 9.08
N GLN A 259 2.25 -13.75 9.13
CA GLN A 259 1.81 -12.48 9.73
C GLN A 259 2.13 -12.40 11.22
N LEU A 260 2.01 -13.50 11.96
CA LEU A 260 2.43 -13.56 13.37
C LEU A 260 3.95 -13.42 13.53
N ARG A 261 4.74 -14.08 12.68
CA ARG A 261 6.22 -13.95 12.69
C ARG A 261 6.65 -12.52 12.37
N GLU A 262 5.99 -11.86 11.43
CA GLU A 262 6.25 -10.47 11.08
C GLU A 262 5.94 -9.51 12.24
N LEU A 263 4.83 -9.73 12.96
CA LEU A 263 4.48 -8.96 14.16
C LEU A 263 5.50 -9.18 15.28
N ASP A 264 5.90 -10.42 15.51
CA ASP A 264 6.89 -10.78 16.52
C ASP A 264 8.25 -10.15 16.27
N SER A 265 8.76 -10.29 15.03
CA SER A 265 10.00 -9.65 14.60
C SER A 265 9.94 -8.13 14.78
N ARG A 266 8.76 -7.52 14.54
CA ARG A 266 8.55 -6.08 14.73
C ARG A 266 8.61 -5.68 16.20
N VAL A 267 7.93 -6.40 17.10
CA VAL A 267 8.01 -6.13 18.54
C VAL A 267 9.44 -6.28 19.05
N ASN A 268 10.13 -7.36 18.68
CA ASN A 268 11.53 -7.58 19.08
C ASN A 268 12.48 -6.48 18.58
N ARG A 269 12.28 -5.98 17.35
CA ARG A 269 13.06 -4.86 16.80
C ARG A 269 12.89 -3.59 17.61
N TYR A 270 11.66 -3.32 18.07
CA TYR A 270 11.36 -2.15 18.89
C TYR A 270 11.71 -2.34 20.37
N ALA A 271 11.78 -3.58 20.86
CA ALA A 271 12.28 -3.91 22.21
C ALA A 271 13.71 -3.42 22.42
N GLY A 272 14.57 -3.69 21.44
CA GLY A 272 15.95 -3.18 21.46
C GLY A 272 16.06 -1.65 21.45
N LEU A 273 15.03 -0.95 20.94
CA LEU A 273 14.99 0.52 20.90
C LEU A 273 14.39 1.11 22.17
N PHE A 274 13.38 0.48 22.77
CA PHE A 274 12.57 1.03 23.86
C PHE A 274 12.93 0.50 25.26
N GLY A 275 13.63 -0.64 25.36
CA GLY A 275 13.91 -1.33 26.63
C GLY A 275 12.79 -2.29 27.05
N GLU A 276 12.71 -2.64 28.34
CA GLU A 276 11.81 -3.66 28.92
C GLU A 276 10.29 -3.31 28.89
N GLN A 277 9.88 -2.19 28.30
CA GLN A 277 8.48 -1.71 28.35
C GLN A 277 7.50 -2.43 27.39
N LEU A 278 7.78 -3.68 26.99
CA LEU A 278 6.99 -4.40 25.97
C LEU A 278 6.30 -5.68 26.46
N ASP A 279 6.32 -5.98 27.76
CA ASP A 279 5.76 -7.23 28.31
C ASP A 279 4.30 -7.48 27.91
N ASN A 280 3.48 -6.44 27.90
CA ASN A 280 2.07 -6.53 27.48
C ASN A 280 1.93 -6.94 26.01
N LEU A 281 2.83 -6.48 25.13
CA LEU A 281 2.81 -6.79 23.71
C LEU A 281 3.24 -8.23 23.45
N THR A 282 4.25 -8.70 24.19
CA THR A 282 4.71 -10.10 24.14
C THR A 282 3.58 -11.05 24.56
N MET A 283 2.87 -10.74 25.65
CA MET A 283 1.72 -11.53 26.11
C MET A 283 0.59 -11.59 25.07
N GLN A 284 0.25 -10.48 24.42
CA GLN A 284 -0.76 -10.46 23.35
C GLN A 284 -0.35 -11.32 22.14
N LEU A 285 0.92 -11.29 21.76
CA LEU A 285 1.44 -12.12 20.68
C LEU A 285 1.41 -13.60 21.02
N ASP A 286 1.72 -13.96 22.27
CA ASP A 286 1.64 -15.35 22.73
C ASP A 286 0.20 -15.88 22.73
N LEU A 287 -0.77 -15.09 23.18
CA LEU A 287 -2.19 -15.41 23.07
C LEU A 287 -2.63 -15.62 21.61
N ALA A 288 -2.16 -14.77 20.70
CA ALA A 288 -2.45 -14.89 19.27
C ALA A 288 -1.83 -16.17 18.68
N ARG A 289 -0.58 -16.51 19.04
CA ARG A 289 0.09 -17.75 18.62
C ARG A 289 -0.67 -18.98 19.12
N GLN A 290 -1.09 -19.00 20.39
CA GLN A 290 -1.83 -20.12 20.97
C GLN A 290 -3.17 -20.31 20.25
N THR A 291 -3.88 -19.22 19.96
CA THR A 291 -5.18 -19.27 19.27
C THR A 291 -5.04 -19.76 17.83
N VAL A 292 -4.01 -19.29 17.11
CA VAL A 292 -3.72 -19.77 15.75
C VAL A 292 -3.32 -21.25 15.79
N ARG A 293 -2.44 -21.68 16.69
CA ARG A 293 -2.08 -23.10 16.82
C ARG A 293 -3.27 -23.98 17.14
N GLY A 294 -4.14 -23.56 18.06
CA GLY A 294 -5.37 -24.27 18.39
C GLY A 294 -6.30 -24.43 17.18
N ALA A 295 -6.43 -23.38 16.37
CA ALA A 295 -7.23 -23.42 15.14
C ALA A 295 -6.58 -24.20 13.98
N LEU A 296 -5.30 -24.58 14.09
CA LEU A 296 -4.57 -25.38 13.09
C LEU A 296 -4.49 -26.86 13.46
N ALA A 297 -4.76 -27.22 14.72
CA ALA A 297 -4.71 -28.59 15.23
C ALA A 297 -6.07 -29.31 15.19
N GLU A 298 -7.16 -28.57 14.99
CA GLU A 298 -8.51 -29.06 14.69
C GLU A 298 -8.72 -29.25 13.18
#